data_AF-A0A2N9FHH4-F1
#
_entry.id   AF-A0A2N9FHH4-F1
#
_cell.length_a   1.000
_cell.length_b   1.000
_cell.length_c   1.000
_cell.angle_alpha   90.00
_cell.angle_beta   90.00
_cell.angle_gamma   90.00
#
_symmetry.space_group_name_H-M   'P 1'
#
loop_
_entity.id
_entity.type
_entity.pdbx_description
1 polymer ?
#
loop_
_entity_poly.entity_id
_entity_poly.type
_entity_poly.pdbx_seq_one_letter_code
_entity_poly.pdbx_strand_id
1 'polypeptide(L)'
;MEYSTYSRVYSLNIRVTTQALSTFHPRGGVDSRTFIYKFKCKNKRCRAQGNIAMEAGHGRPFTETDNEARRFVPLMRFRCMGFQPLDFIFGTDWVGMMANGVEVAMSENILIPFNGHAANVFDMEATFQLMEE
;
A
#
# COMPACT_ATOMS: atom_id res chain seq x y z
N MET A 1 -1.76 32.81 -7.13
CA MET A 1 -1.41 31.51 -6.52
C MET A 1 -1.35 30.51 -7.66
N GLU A 2 -0.17 30.38 -8.27
CA GLU A 2 0.06 29.44 -9.38
C GLU A 2 0.14 28.03 -8.82
N TYR A 3 -0.89 27.22 -9.09
CA TYR A 3 -0.83 25.80 -8.82
C TYR A 3 0.03 25.19 -9.92
N SER A 4 1.25 24.80 -9.58
CA SER A 4 2.17 24.13 -10.50
C SER A 4 1.47 22.90 -11.10
N THR A 5 1.30 22.87 -12.42
CA THR A 5 0.84 21.72 -13.20
C THR A 5 1.88 20.60 -13.29
N TYR A 6 3.02 20.73 -12.59
CA TYR A 6 4.08 19.74 -12.61
C TYR A 6 3.59 18.40 -12.07
N SER A 7 3.81 17.40 -12.91
CA SER A 7 3.71 15.99 -12.53
C SER A 7 4.83 15.66 -11.56
N ARG A 8 4.51 14.95 -10.47
CA ARG A 8 5.48 14.42 -9.52
C ARG A 8 5.19 12.96 -9.28
N VAL A 9 6.23 12.14 -9.18
CA VAL A 9 6.10 10.73 -8.88
C VAL A 9 6.36 10.50 -7.40
N TYR A 10 5.48 9.75 -6.74
CA TYR A 10 5.62 9.35 -5.36
C TYR A 10 5.64 7.83 -5.25
N SER A 11 6.58 7.28 -4.49
CA SER A 11 6.55 5.88 -4.06
C SER A 11 5.71 5.76 -2.79
N LEU A 12 4.69 4.89 -2.82
CA LEU A 12 4.00 4.44 -1.62
C LEU A 12 4.83 3.32 -1.00
N ASN A 13 5.46 3.63 0.13
CA ASN A 13 6.23 2.66 0.88
C ASN A 13 5.43 2.20 2.09
N ILE A 14 5.39 0.90 2.35
CA ILE A 14 4.71 0.35 3.53
C ILE A 14 5.69 -0.37 4.44
N ARG A 15 5.37 -0.37 5.72
CA ARG A 15 5.94 -1.26 6.74
C ARG A 15 4.77 -1.89 7.47
N VAL A 16 4.85 -3.19 7.66
CA VAL A 16 3.78 -3.98 8.27
C VAL A 16 4.43 -5.04 9.14
N THR A 17 3.83 -5.35 10.29
CA THR A 17 4.15 -6.58 11.01
C THR A 17 3.19 -7.68 10.59
N THR A 18 3.73 -8.79 10.09
CA THR A 18 2.94 -9.98 9.75
C THR A 18 3.35 -11.17 10.62
N GLN A 19 2.40 -12.08 10.85
CA GLN A 19 2.65 -13.41 11.42
C GLN A 19 2.04 -14.46 10.50
N ALA A 20 2.80 -15.50 10.18
CA ALA A 20 2.39 -16.62 9.32
C ALA A 20 1.94 -16.22 7.89
N LEU A 21 2.41 -15.08 7.38
CA LEU A 21 2.19 -14.65 5.99
C LEU A 21 3.52 -14.54 5.25
N SER A 22 3.60 -15.20 4.09
CA SER A 22 4.72 -15.10 3.16
C SER A 22 4.68 -13.82 2.33
N THR A 23 3.47 -13.37 1.96
CA THR A 23 3.26 -12.10 1.26
C THR A 23 2.11 -11.29 1.84
N PHE A 24 2.12 -9.99 1.59
CA PHE A 24 1.02 -9.08 1.89
C PHE A 24 0.89 -8.01 0.79
N HIS A 25 -0.30 -7.84 0.21
CA HIS A 25 -0.55 -6.93 -0.90
C HIS A 25 -2.05 -6.59 -1.05
N PRO A 26 -2.39 -5.57 -1.87
CA PRO A 26 -3.77 -5.31 -2.27
C PRO A 26 -4.39 -6.52 -3.00
N ARG A 27 -5.69 -6.78 -2.82
CA ARG A 27 -6.40 -7.82 -3.58
C ARG A 27 -6.31 -7.52 -5.08
N GLY A 28 -5.96 -8.54 -5.86
CA GLY A 28 -5.66 -8.41 -7.29
C GLY A 28 -4.21 -8.02 -7.61
N GLY A 29 -3.37 -7.85 -6.58
CA GLY A 29 -1.94 -7.54 -6.72
C GLY A 29 -1.61 -6.05 -6.62
N VAL A 30 -0.31 -5.75 -6.55
CA VAL A 30 0.20 -4.37 -6.34
C VAL A 30 -0.11 -3.42 -7.51
N ASP A 31 -0.28 -3.97 -8.72
CA ASP A 31 -0.62 -3.19 -9.93
C ASP A 31 -2.12 -3.23 -10.27
N SER A 32 -2.96 -3.69 -9.33
CA SER A 32 -4.40 -3.81 -9.54
C SER A 32 -5.04 -2.43 -9.78
N ARG A 33 -5.61 -2.24 -10.97
CA ARG A 33 -6.37 -1.04 -11.33
C ARG A 33 -7.76 -0.98 -10.70
N THR A 34 -8.26 -2.12 -10.22
CA THR A 34 -9.57 -2.23 -9.58
C THR A 34 -9.49 -2.01 -8.08
N PHE A 35 -8.29 -2.06 -7.51
CA PHE A 35 -8.08 -1.74 -6.10
C PHE A 35 -8.22 -0.24 -5.85
N ILE A 36 -9.01 0.13 -4.84
CA ILE A 36 -9.29 1.52 -4.51
C ILE A 36 -8.27 2.03 -3.48
N TYR A 37 -7.29 2.79 -3.97
CA TYR A 37 -6.31 3.46 -3.11
C TYR A 37 -6.89 4.73 -2.50
N LYS A 38 -6.79 4.84 -1.17
CA LYS A 38 -7.30 5.99 -0.41
C LYS A 38 -6.14 6.79 0.18
N PHE A 39 -6.05 8.05 -0.21
CA PHE A 39 -4.98 8.97 0.22
C PHE A 39 -5.58 10.12 1.03
N LYS A 40 -4.89 10.51 2.11
CA LYS A 40 -5.04 11.88 2.64
C LYS A 40 -4.19 12.79 1.78
N CYS A 41 -4.71 13.98 1.50
CA CYS A 41 -4.00 14.97 0.72
C CYS A 41 -3.64 16.18 1.58
N LYS A 42 -2.49 16.80 1.30
CA LYS A 42 -2.00 17.95 2.07
C LYS A 42 -2.90 19.18 1.97
N ASN A 43 -3.55 19.40 0.82
CA ASN A 43 -4.30 20.63 0.54
C ASN A 43 -5.82 20.39 0.58
N LYS A 44 -6.59 21.34 1.13
CA LYS A 44 -8.07 21.26 1.18
C LYS A 44 -8.74 21.20 -0.19
N ARG A 45 -8.05 21.60 -1.27
CA ARG A 45 -8.57 21.63 -2.66
C ARG A 45 -8.12 20.47 -3.54
N CYS A 46 -7.54 19.40 -3.00
CA CYS A 46 -7.04 18.30 -3.82
C CYS A 46 -8.10 17.65 -4.73
N ARG A 47 -9.36 17.62 -4.31
CA ARG A 47 -10.47 17.07 -5.13
C ARG A 47 -10.81 17.91 -6.36
N ALA A 48 -10.36 19.17 -6.43
CA ALA A 48 -10.72 20.09 -7.50
C ALA A 48 -9.58 20.36 -8.50
N GLN A 49 -8.38 19.78 -8.30
CA GLN A 49 -7.17 20.32 -8.95
C GLN A 49 -6.17 19.27 -9.47
N GLY A 50 -6.49 17.97 -9.50
CA GLY A 50 -5.50 16.98 -9.91
C GLY A 50 -5.99 15.61 -10.33
N ASN A 51 -5.07 14.84 -10.92
CA ASN A 51 -5.24 13.44 -11.31
C ASN A 51 -4.11 12.60 -10.68
N ILE A 52 -4.41 11.35 -10.35
CA ILE A 52 -3.44 10.36 -9.85
C ILE A 52 -3.47 9.17 -10.80
N ALA A 53 -2.32 8.80 -11.34
CA ALA A 53 -2.14 7.60 -12.13
C ALA A 53 -1.18 6.66 -11.42
N MET A 54 -1.52 5.39 -11.30
CA MET A 54 -0.58 4.36 -10.85
C MET A 54 0.42 4.07 -11.97
N GLU A 55 1.70 3.92 -11.60
CA GLU A 55 2.75 3.43 -12.50
C GLU A 55 3.04 1.96 -12.20
N ALA A 56 2.46 1.08 -13.01
CA ALA A 56 2.60 -0.37 -12.87
C ALA A 56 4.05 -0.84 -13.06
N GLY A 57 4.43 -1.96 -12.44
CA GLY A 57 5.76 -2.56 -12.57
C GLY A 57 6.85 -1.93 -11.70
N HIS A 58 6.52 -0.91 -10.91
CA HIS A 58 7.45 -0.27 -9.98
C HIS A 58 7.27 -0.70 -8.52
N GLY A 59 6.31 -1.58 -8.26
CA GLY A 59 5.97 -2.12 -6.95
C GLY A 59 6.23 -3.61 -6.82
N ARG A 60 6.12 -4.13 -5.59
CA ARG A 60 6.09 -5.57 -5.33
C ARG A 60 5.32 -5.88 -4.05
N PRO A 61 4.76 -7.10 -3.88
CA PRO A 61 4.22 -7.54 -2.61
C PRO A 61 5.22 -7.38 -1.46
N PHE A 62 4.71 -7.03 -0.28
CA PHE A 62 5.49 -7.09 0.95
C PHE A 62 5.76 -8.55 1.31
N THR A 63 6.95 -8.87 1.81
CA THR A 63 7.38 -10.26 2.05
C THR A 63 7.78 -10.50 3.50
N GLU A 64 7.91 -11.77 3.88
CA GLU A 64 8.47 -12.17 5.18
C GLU A 64 9.86 -11.57 5.44
N THR A 65 10.74 -11.52 4.44
CA THR A 65 12.06 -10.88 4.58
C THR A 65 11.95 -9.38 4.90
N ASP A 66 10.92 -8.69 4.40
CA ASP A 66 10.70 -7.28 4.73
C ASP A 66 10.13 -7.10 6.13
N ASN A 67 9.28 -8.03 6.57
CA ASN A 67 8.77 -8.11 7.94
C ASN A 67 9.92 -8.27 8.93
N GLU A 68 10.82 -9.22 8.68
CA GLU A 68 12.02 -9.47 9.50
C GLU A 68 12.96 -8.25 9.52
N ALA A 69 13.17 -7.62 8.38
CA ALA A 69 14.03 -6.44 8.26
C ALA A 69 13.42 -5.14 8.86
N ARG A 70 12.12 -5.15 9.22
CA ARG A 70 11.41 -4.01 9.83
C ARG A 70 11.54 -2.69 9.05
N ARG A 71 11.67 -2.78 7.73
CA ARG A 71 11.93 -1.64 6.84
C ARG A 71 10.68 -1.24 6.05
N PHE A 72 10.63 0.04 5.66
CA PHE A 72 9.70 0.49 4.63
C PHE A 72 10.15 -0.04 3.27
N VAL A 73 9.22 -0.59 2.50
CA VAL A 73 9.47 -1.09 1.14
C VAL A 73 8.47 -0.52 0.13
N PRO A 74 8.91 -0.28 -1.12
CA PRO A 74 8.04 0.27 -2.14
C PRO A 74 6.98 -0.75 -2.56
N LEU A 75 5.73 -0.43 -2.28
CA LEU A 75 4.60 -1.24 -2.69
C LEU A 75 4.17 -0.89 -4.12
N MET A 76 4.23 0.39 -4.50
CA MET A 76 3.83 0.91 -5.82
C MET A 76 4.25 2.38 -5.99
N ARG A 77 4.13 2.89 -7.23
CA ARG A 77 4.34 4.31 -7.55
C ARG A 77 3.09 4.97 -8.11
N PHE A 78 2.96 6.26 -7.80
CA PHE A 78 1.88 7.11 -8.28
C PHE A 78 2.44 8.36 -8.93
N ARG A 79 2.05 8.61 -10.17
CA ARG A 79 2.21 9.88 -10.85
C ARG A 79 1.06 10.79 -10.46
N CYS A 80 1.37 11.86 -9.73
CA CYS A 80 0.40 12.83 -9.24
C CYS A 80 0.55 14.15 -10.00
N MET A 81 -0.54 14.65 -10.59
CA MET A 81 -0.60 15.95 -11.25
C MET A 81 -1.48 16.86 -10.41
N GLY A 82 -0.92 17.93 -9.82
CA GLY A 82 -1.67 18.83 -8.94
C GLY A 82 -2.12 18.22 -7.59
N PHE A 83 -1.67 17.01 -7.28
CA PHE A 83 -1.98 16.28 -6.05
C PHE A 83 -0.69 16.00 -5.25
N GLN A 84 -0.72 16.25 -3.94
CA GLN A 84 0.39 15.88 -3.05
C GLN A 84 -0.14 14.94 -1.95
N PRO A 85 0.19 13.63 -2.04
CA PRO A 85 -0.22 12.69 -1.00
C PRO A 85 0.46 13.05 0.32
N LEU A 86 -0.32 13.02 1.40
CA LEU A 86 0.16 13.24 2.76
C LEU A 86 0.29 11.93 3.52
N ASP A 87 -0.72 11.07 3.39
CA ASP A 87 -0.84 9.83 4.17
C ASP A 87 -1.73 8.82 3.41
N PHE A 88 -1.63 7.56 3.77
CA PHE A 88 -2.37 6.47 3.14
C PHE A 88 -3.36 5.86 4.13
N ILE A 89 -4.55 5.50 3.65
CA ILE A 89 -5.59 4.88 4.46
C ILE A 89 -5.73 3.42 4.00
N PHE A 90 -5.31 2.49 4.85
CA PHE A 90 -5.54 1.07 4.63
C PHE A 90 -7.05 0.77 4.63
N GLY A 91 -7.51 0.08 3.58
CA GLY A 91 -8.88 -0.42 3.47
C GLY A 91 -8.97 -1.89 3.88
N THR A 92 -10.08 -2.54 3.56
CA THR A 92 -10.36 -3.95 3.90
C THR A 92 -9.91 -4.93 2.81
N ASP A 93 -9.65 -4.47 1.59
CA ASP A 93 -9.35 -5.35 0.44
C ASP A 93 -7.89 -5.78 0.38
N TRP A 94 -7.18 -5.80 1.50
CA TRP A 94 -5.81 -6.30 1.57
C TRP A 94 -5.81 -7.81 1.81
N VAL A 95 -4.80 -8.49 1.28
CA VAL A 95 -4.66 -9.94 1.36
C VAL A 95 -3.22 -10.30 1.69
N GLY A 96 -3.04 -11.45 2.31
CA GLY A 96 -1.74 -12.09 2.43
C GLY A 96 -1.79 -13.55 2.03
N MET A 97 -0.67 -14.08 1.57
CA MET A 97 -0.53 -15.51 1.32
C MET A 97 0.11 -16.17 2.52
N MET A 98 -0.41 -17.32 2.95
CA MET A 98 0.26 -18.20 3.87
C MET A 98 1.30 -19.06 3.14
N ALA A 99 2.30 -19.60 3.85
CA ALA A 99 3.33 -20.46 3.27
C ALA A 99 2.76 -21.75 2.61
N ASN A 100 1.56 -22.18 3.02
CA ASN A 100 0.84 -23.31 2.44
C ASN A 100 0.04 -22.96 1.16
N GLY A 101 0.14 -21.73 0.67
CA GLY A 101 -0.52 -21.27 -0.56
C GLY A 101 -1.96 -20.78 -0.39
N VAL A 102 -2.47 -20.67 0.83
CA VAL A 102 -3.81 -20.15 1.10
C VAL A 102 -3.78 -18.62 1.16
N GLU A 103 -4.62 -17.96 0.35
CA GLU A 103 -4.85 -16.52 0.43
C GLU A 103 -5.80 -16.19 1.58
N VAL A 104 -5.41 -15.21 2.38
CA VAL A 104 -6.13 -14.73 3.55
C VAL A 104 -6.50 -13.26 3.34
N ALA A 105 -7.78 -12.93 3.45
CA ALA A 105 -8.23 -11.56 3.51
C ALA A 105 -7.88 -10.93 4.86
N MET A 106 -7.37 -9.70 4.84
CA MET A 106 -7.35 -8.87 6.01
C MET A 106 -8.79 -8.49 6.37
N SER A 107 -9.22 -8.81 7.58
CA SER A 107 -10.40 -8.17 8.17
C SER A 107 -10.06 -7.74 9.58
N GLU A 108 -10.78 -6.75 10.08
CA GLU A 108 -10.55 -6.21 11.41
C GLU A 108 -10.72 -7.34 12.44
N ASN A 109 -9.63 -7.71 13.11
CA ASN A 109 -9.54 -8.76 14.14
C ASN A 109 -9.66 -10.23 13.69
N ILE A 110 -8.84 -10.71 12.74
CA ILE A 110 -8.82 -12.16 12.46
C ILE A 110 -7.62 -12.90 13.03
N LEU A 111 -7.85 -13.61 14.13
CA LEU A 111 -7.33 -14.95 14.31
C LEU A 111 -8.00 -15.84 13.25
N ILE A 112 -7.34 -16.19 12.15
CA ILE A 112 -7.86 -17.23 11.26
C ILE A 112 -7.32 -18.56 11.74
N PRO A 113 -8.11 -19.43 12.40
CA PRO A 113 -7.66 -20.75 12.73
C PRO A 113 -7.64 -21.61 11.45
N PHE A 114 -6.48 -21.72 10.83
CA PHE A 114 -6.18 -22.85 9.94
C PHE A 114 -5.21 -23.78 10.68
N ASN A 115 -5.68 -24.97 11.08
CA ASN A 115 -4.89 -25.95 11.84
C ASN A 115 -4.21 -25.40 13.11
N GLY A 116 -4.80 -24.42 13.79
CA GLY A 116 -4.24 -23.83 15.01
C GLY A 116 -3.16 -22.74 14.81
N HIS A 117 -2.84 -22.37 13.57
CA HIS A 117 -1.94 -21.27 13.27
C HIS A 117 -2.73 -20.02 12.87
N ALA A 118 -2.63 -18.95 13.66
CA ALA A 118 -3.25 -17.67 13.34
C ALA A 118 -2.31 -16.83 12.46
N ALA A 119 -2.81 -16.36 11.32
CA ALA A 119 -2.16 -15.33 10.52
C ALA A 119 -2.65 -13.95 10.98
N ASN A 120 -1.71 -13.04 11.27
CA ASN A 120 -2.03 -11.71 11.80
C ASN A 120 -1.28 -10.62 11.03
N VAL A 121 -1.91 -9.44 10.96
CA VAL A 121 -1.33 -8.22 10.41
C VAL A 121 -1.55 -7.09 11.42
N PHE A 122 -0.48 -6.39 11.81
CA PHE A 122 -0.52 -5.28 12.76
C PHE A 122 0.59 -4.26 12.48
N ASP A 123 0.58 -3.14 13.22
CA ASP A 123 1.52 -2.01 13.07
C ASP A 123 1.69 -1.55 11.61
N MET A 124 0.56 -1.39 10.92
CA MET A 124 0.54 -0.99 9.52
C MET A 124 0.86 0.49 9.38
N GLU A 125 1.96 0.79 8.70
CA GLU A 125 2.43 2.13 8.45
C GLU A 125 2.68 2.33 6.96
N ALA A 126 2.43 3.55 6.50
CA ALA A 126 2.65 3.93 5.11
C ALA A 126 3.30 5.31 5.05
N THR A 127 4.20 5.49 4.09
CA THR A 127 4.84 6.77 3.81
C THR A 127 4.87 7.01 2.30
N PHE A 128 4.86 8.29 1.93
CA PHE A 128 5.09 8.72 0.56
C PHE A 128 6.49 9.30 0.44
N GLN A 129 7.30 8.73 -0.45
CA GLN A 129 8.60 9.26 -0.83
C GLN A 129 8.47 9.94 -2.18
N LEU A 130 8.85 11.22 -2.27
CA LEU A 130 8.98 11.90 -3.56
C LEU A 130 10.15 11.29 -4.33
N MET A 131 9.90 10.91 -5.58
CA MET A 131 10.92 10.41 -6.49
C MET A 131 11.46 11.60 -7.28
N GLU A 132 12.78 11.79 -7.26
CA GLU A 132 13.46 12.70 -8.18
C GLU A 132 13.60 11.96 -9.52
N GLU A 133 12.95 12.49 -10.56
CA GLU A 133 13.12 12.06 -11.96
C GLU A 133 14.15 12.97 -12.65
#